data_AF-A0A6C0W4Z2-F1
#
_entry.id   AF-A0A6C0W4Z2-F1
#
_cell.length_a   1.000
_cell.length_b   1.000
_cell.length_c   1.000
_cell.angle_alpha   90.00
_cell.angle_beta   90.00
_cell.angle_gamma   90.00
#
_symmetry.space_group_name_H-M   'P 1'
#
loop_
_entity.id
_entity.type
_entity.pdbx_description
1 polymer ?
#
loop_
_entity_poly.entity_id
_entity_poly.type
_entity_poly.pdbx_seq_one_letter_code
_entity_poly.pdbx_strand_id
1 'polypeptide(L)'
;SFSFSKRQMTSRIILKNKKTLNILERFPRSNRNYLPANKNCKALVVWGSNLTSTVNYPRFTSIVRYMVNFPPHLRSMLGGLLISDAWLEINNLGNTRFFFKQSLVNSPLVIFVFQRLSHLCSSYPIITTTTLNGNKFKAICLYTRSYPCLTEFYNLFYFKGEKFVPIDLYEMIDFEFLAFWIMSDGTKASNAMYLETQSFSIIDCVFIISILIHKYNFICNLHMQRNQPTIYISANSMKKIKAKLFPFFIPSMLYKLNL
;
A
#
# COMPACT_ATOMS: atom_id res chain seq x y z
N SER A 1 26.70 -23.43 15.69
CA SER A 1 26.86 -23.88 14.28
C SER A 1 25.95 -23.05 13.39
N PHE A 2 26.52 -22.16 12.59
CA PHE A 2 25.75 -21.33 11.65
C PHE A 2 25.24 -22.20 10.50
N SER A 3 24.00 -22.70 10.64
CA SER A 3 23.28 -23.35 9.56
C SER A 3 22.82 -22.29 8.56
N PHE A 4 23.63 -22.08 7.52
CA PHE A 4 23.20 -21.32 6.34
C PHE A 4 22.11 -22.14 5.63
N SER A 5 20.87 -21.77 5.86
CA SER A 5 19.71 -22.30 5.13
C SER A 5 19.95 -22.14 3.62
N LYS A 6 19.66 -23.18 2.83
CA LYS A 6 19.70 -23.16 1.35
C LYS A 6 18.96 -21.95 0.75
N ARG A 7 17.96 -21.38 1.43
CA ARG A 7 17.25 -20.14 1.04
C ARG A 7 18.12 -18.87 1.06
N GLN A 8 19.08 -18.77 1.99
CA GLN A 8 19.98 -17.63 2.07
C GLN A 8 21.08 -17.66 0.99
N MET A 9 21.50 -18.86 0.56
CA MET A 9 22.42 -19.00 -0.58
C MET A 9 21.72 -18.69 -1.91
N THR A 10 20.49 -19.15 -2.12
CA THR A 10 19.73 -18.84 -3.35
C THR A 10 19.38 -17.37 -3.44
N SER A 11 19.00 -16.70 -2.34
CA SER A 11 18.76 -15.24 -2.36
C SER A 11 20.03 -14.45 -2.71
N ARG A 12 21.21 -14.84 -2.17
CA ARG A 12 22.50 -14.22 -2.51
C ARG A 12 22.93 -14.45 -3.96
N ILE A 13 22.72 -15.64 -4.53
CA ILE A 13 23.03 -15.94 -5.94
C ILE A 13 22.06 -15.19 -6.89
N ILE A 14 20.77 -15.12 -6.55
CA ILE A 14 19.77 -14.33 -7.28
C ILE A 14 20.09 -12.83 -7.21
N LEU A 15 20.56 -12.33 -6.06
CA LEU A 15 21.01 -10.94 -5.88
C LEU A 15 22.32 -10.65 -6.64
N LYS A 16 23.27 -11.59 -6.69
CA LYS A 16 24.53 -11.44 -7.47
C LYS A 16 24.26 -11.36 -8.98
N ASN A 17 23.32 -12.17 -9.49
CA ASN A 17 22.93 -12.15 -10.91
C ASN A 17 22.00 -10.99 -11.31
N LYS A 18 21.48 -10.21 -10.36
CA LYS A 18 20.60 -9.04 -10.67
C LYS A 18 21.33 -7.95 -11.47
N LYS A 19 22.66 -7.83 -11.35
CA LYS A 19 23.44 -6.74 -11.94
C LYS A 19 24.23 -7.12 -13.20
N THR A 20 24.38 -8.40 -13.53
CA THR A 20 25.32 -8.87 -14.57
C THR A 20 24.67 -9.40 -15.84
N LEU A 21 23.42 -9.88 -15.78
CA LEU A 21 22.70 -10.45 -16.93
C LEU A 21 21.76 -9.41 -17.55
N ASN A 22 21.66 -9.42 -18.89
CA ASN A 22 20.65 -8.60 -19.58
C ASN A 22 19.23 -9.17 -19.36
N ILE A 23 18.19 -8.39 -19.70
CA ILE A 23 16.80 -8.77 -19.39
C ILE A 23 16.35 -10.05 -20.13
N LEU A 24 16.91 -10.31 -21.32
CA LEU A 24 16.57 -11.48 -22.13
C LEU A 24 17.23 -12.75 -21.58
N GLU A 25 18.49 -12.65 -21.15
CA GLU A 25 19.21 -13.72 -20.47
C GLU A 25 18.59 -14.08 -19.13
N ARG A 26 18.10 -13.07 -18.40
CA ARG A 26 17.42 -13.26 -17.12
C ARG A 26 16.10 -14.00 -17.27
N PHE A 27 15.39 -13.80 -18.38
CA PHE A 27 14.08 -14.39 -18.63
C PHE A 27 14.06 -15.13 -19.98
N PRO A 28 14.84 -16.23 -20.13
CA PRO A 28 15.07 -16.86 -21.43
C PRO A 28 13.80 -17.50 -22.02
N ARG A 29 12.84 -17.88 -21.15
CA ARG A 29 11.55 -18.46 -21.51
C ARG A 29 10.44 -17.43 -21.76
N SER A 30 10.74 -16.14 -21.58
CA SER A 30 9.75 -15.08 -21.76
C SER A 30 9.58 -14.75 -23.24
N ASN A 31 8.33 -14.61 -23.71
CA ASN A 31 8.06 -14.15 -25.07
C ASN A 31 8.69 -12.77 -25.30
N ARG A 32 9.59 -12.70 -26.27
CA ARG A 32 10.32 -11.47 -26.65
C ARG A 32 9.46 -10.48 -27.43
N ASN A 33 8.42 -10.97 -28.10
CA ASN A 33 7.55 -10.19 -28.97
C ASN A 33 6.23 -9.78 -28.29
N TYR A 34 6.19 -9.77 -26.95
CA TYR A 34 4.97 -9.47 -26.21
C TYR A 34 4.56 -7.98 -26.29
N LEU A 35 5.53 -7.06 -26.19
CA LEU A 35 5.29 -5.63 -26.47
C LEU A 35 5.89 -5.30 -27.83
N PRO A 36 5.08 -4.98 -28.85
CA PRO A 36 5.61 -4.53 -30.14
C PRO A 36 6.34 -3.18 -29.95
N ALA A 37 7.43 -2.98 -30.67
CA ALA A 37 8.17 -1.73 -30.64
C ALA A 37 7.30 -0.58 -31.18
N ASN A 38 7.06 0.45 -30.35
CA ASN A 38 6.42 1.68 -30.82
C ASN A 38 7.49 2.66 -31.33
N LYS A 39 7.70 2.69 -32.65
CA LYS A 39 8.68 3.58 -33.31
C LYS A 39 8.11 4.95 -33.69
N ASN A 40 6.81 5.19 -33.46
CA ASN A 40 6.11 6.37 -33.96
C ASN A 40 6.01 7.49 -32.91
N CYS A 41 6.02 7.14 -31.61
CA CYS A 41 5.92 8.13 -30.54
C CYS A 41 7.29 8.75 -30.24
N LYS A 42 7.45 10.05 -30.53
CA LYS A 42 8.64 10.85 -30.20
C LYS A 42 8.44 11.80 -29.01
N ALA A 43 7.30 11.74 -28.35
CA ALA A 43 6.98 12.63 -27.23
C ALA A 43 7.86 12.32 -26.01
N LEU A 44 8.45 13.35 -25.42
CA LEU A 44 9.08 13.27 -24.10
C LEU A 44 8.01 13.51 -23.04
N VAL A 45 7.74 12.52 -22.20
CA VAL A 45 6.75 12.63 -21.11
C VAL A 45 7.37 12.27 -19.78
N VAL A 46 6.88 12.88 -18.71
CA VAL A 46 7.28 12.53 -17.35
C VAL A 46 6.86 11.08 -17.08
N TRP A 47 7.82 10.26 -16.65
CA TRP A 47 7.51 8.86 -16.35
C TRP A 47 6.48 8.76 -15.23
N GLY A 48 5.43 7.98 -15.46
CA GLY A 48 4.36 7.75 -14.50
C GLY A 48 3.21 8.77 -14.51
N SER A 49 3.25 9.83 -15.32
CA SER A 49 2.14 10.81 -15.38
C SER A 49 0.96 10.34 -16.24
N ASN A 50 1.22 9.53 -17.26
CA ASN A 50 0.22 9.13 -18.26
C ASN A 50 -0.06 7.62 -18.20
N LEU A 51 -0.37 7.12 -17.00
CA LEU A 51 -0.61 5.71 -16.76
C LEU A 51 -2.06 5.36 -17.04
N THR A 52 -2.30 4.64 -18.13
CA THR A 52 -3.65 4.15 -18.48
C THR A 52 -3.96 2.85 -17.76
N SER A 53 -5.26 2.58 -17.58
CA SER A 53 -5.75 1.29 -17.08
C SER A 53 -5.22 0.14 -17.94
N THR A 54 -4.80 -0.95 -17.29
CA THR A 54 -4.41 -2.20 -17.97
C THR A 54 -5.41 -3.32 -17.72
N VAL A 55 -6.63 -2.97 -17.33
CA VAL A 55 -7.73 -3.92 -17.17
C VAL A 55 -8.00 -4.60 -18.51
N ASN A 56 -8.27 -5.91 -18.46
CA ASN A 56 -8.48 -6.77 -19.62
C ASN A 56 -7.26 -6.94 -20.54
N TYR A 57 -6.10 -6.37 -20.21
CA TYR A 57 -4.87 -6.65 -20.96
C TYR A 57 -4.47 -8.11 -20.76
N PRO A 58 -3.87 -8.76 -21.79
CA PRO A 58 -3.39 -10.13 -21.68
C PRO A 58 -2.36 -10.25 -20.54
N ARG A 59 -2.17 -11.46 -20.04
CA ARG A 59 -1.22 -11.72 -18.95
C ARG A 59 0.17 -11.21 -19.32
N PHE A 60 0.72 -10.35 -18.47
CA PHE A 60 2.07 -9.81 -18.66
C PHE A 60 3.11 -10.92 -18.56
N THR A 61 4.12 -10.87 -19.43
CA THR A 61 5.28 -11.77 -19.35
C THR A 61 6.15 -11.43 -18.12
N SER A 62 7.12 -12.30 -17.81
CA SER A 62 8.07 -12.03 -16.73
C SER A 62 8.93 -10.81 -17.00
N ILE A 63 9.32 -10.57 -18.26
CA ILE A 63 10.04 -9.36 -18.68
C ILE A 63 9.19 -8.12 -18.41
N VAL A 64 7.95 -8.07 -18.89
CA VAL A 64 7.10 -6.89 -18.71
C VAL A 64 6.85 -6.60 -17.25
N ARG A 65 6.49 -7.61 -16.45
CA ARG A 65 6.31 -7.43 -14.99
C ARG A 65 7.57 -6.91 -14.31
N TYR A 66 8.74 -7.36 -14.76
CA TYR A 66 10.02 -6.89 -14.24
C TYR A 66 10.34 -5.43 -14.60
N MET A 67 9.87 -4.96 -15.75
CA MET A 67 10.04 -3.57 -16.19
C MET A 67 9.05 -2.59 -15.56
N VAL A 68 7.92 -3.08 -15.02
CA VAL A 68 6.96 -2.24 -14.32
C VAL A 68 7.56 -1.76 -13.00
N ASN A 69 7.68 -0.44 -12.87
CA ASN A 69 8.08 0.24 -11.62
C ASN A 69 6.87 0.92 -10.98
N PHE A 70 6.95 1.15 -9.67
CA PHE A 70 5.90 1.83 -8.93
C PHE A 70 6.11 3.36 -8.96
N PRO A 71 5.11 4.17 -9.38
CA PRO A 71 5.27 5.62 -9.49
C PRO A 71 5.55 6.30 -8.14
N PRO A 72 6.60 7.13 -8.00
CA PRO A 72 6.97 7.79 -6.75
C PRO A 72 5.84 8.60 -6.12
N HIS A 73 5.06 9.32 -6.92
CA HIS A 73 3.98 10.16 -6.44
C HIS A 73 2.78 9.38 -5.85
N LEU A 74 2.73 8.05 -6.01
CA LEU A 74 1.70 7.20 -5.40
C LEU A 74 2.19 6.49 -4.13
N ARG A 75 3.46 6.68 -3.74
CA ARG A 75 4.07 5.94 -2.62
C ARG A 75 3.44 6.30 -1.29
N SER A 76 3.13 7.57 -1.07
CA SER A 76 2.49 8.06 0.16
C SER A 76 1.08 7.48 0.31
N MET A 77 0.28 7.51 -0.76
CA MET A 77 -1.01 6.82 -0.79
C MET A 77 -0.88 5.33 -0.48
N LEU A 78 0.04 4.62 -1.17
CA LEU A 78 0.22 3.19 -0.95
C LEU A 78 0.67 2.90 0.49
N GLY A 79 1.60 3.68 1.03
CA GLY A 79 2.08 3.54 2.41
C GLY A 79 0.97 3.76 3.44
N GLY A 80 0.16 4.80 3.27
CA GLY A 80 -0.97 5.10 4.17
C GLY A 80 -2.03 3.99 4.17
N LEU A 81 -2.28 3.39 3.00
CA LEU A 81 -3.15 2.21 2.89
C LEU A 81 -2.50 0.95 3.48
N LEU A 82 -1.18 0.79 3.29
CA LEU A 82 -0.44 -0.35 3.79
C LEU A 82 -0.20 -0.31 5.28
N ILE A 83 -0.24 0.82 5.97
CA ILE A 83 -0.22 0.81 7.44
C ILE A 83 -1.63 0.55 8.03
N SER A 84 -2.67 0.64 7.20
CA SER A 84 -4.08 0.48 7.54
C SER A 84 -4.64 -0.88 7.08
N ASP A 85 -5.90 -0.97 6.64
CA ASP A 85 -6.57 -2.18 6.13
C ASP A 85 -5.95 -2.87 4.89
N ALA A 86 -5.04 -2.25 4.13
CA ALA A 86 -4.48 -2.91 2.94
C ALA A 86 -3.43 -3.97 3.28
N TRP A 87 -3.27 -4.95 2.38
CA TRP A 87 -2.27 -6.01 2.56
C TRP A 87 -1.54 -6.38 1.28
N LEU A 88 -0.39 -7.01 1.46
CA LEU A 88 0.45 -7.54 0.41
C LEU A 88 0.53 -9.06 0.51
N GLU A 89 0.50 -9.74 -0.63
CA GLU A 89 0.68 -11.19 -0.74
C GLU A 89 1.87 -11.49 -1.65
N ILE A 90 2.89 -12.14 -1.11
CA ILE A 90 4.05 -12.59 -1.89
C ILE A 90 3.81 -14.01 -2.41
N ASN A 91 4.02 -14.23 -3.71
CA ASN A 91 3.90 -15.56 -4.30
C ASN A 91 5.22 -16.35 -4.22
N ASN A 92 5.16 -17.64 -4.57
CA ASN A 92 6.32 -18.53 -4.56
C ASN A 92 7.48 -18.08 -5.48
N LEU A 93 7.21 -17.21 -6.46
CA LEU A 93 8.22 -16.65 -7.36
C LEU A 93 8.89 -15.39 -6.78
N GLY A 94 8.47 -14.94 -5.59
CA GLY A 94 8.98 -13.75 -4.93
C GLY A 94 8.39 -12.44 -5.47
N ASN A 95 7.27 -12.48 -6.20
CA ASN A 95 6.57 -11.28 -6.66
C ASN A 95 5.36 -11.00 -5.78
N THR A 96 5.07 -9.72 -5.55
CA THR A 96 4.05 -9.32 -4.58
C THR A 96 2.82 -8.74 -5.26
N ARG A 97 1.65 -9.08 -4.74
CA ARG A 97 0.36 -8.50 -5.11
C ARG A 97 -0.13 -7.58 -4.00
N PHE A 98 -0.72 -6.45 -4.37
CA PHE A 98 -1.43 -5.55 -3.46
C PHE A 98 -2.92 -5.84 -3.46
N PHE A 99 -3.53 -5.74 -2.29
CA PHE A 99 -4.96 -5.86 -2.07
C PHE A 99 -5.45 -4.73 -1.19
N PHE A 100 -6.64 -4.23 -1.50
CA PHE A 100 -7.35 -3.29 -0.64
C PHE A 100 -8.85 -3.60 -0.69
N LYS A 101 -9.43 -3.80 0.49
CA LYS A 101 -10.82 -4.21 0.68
C LYS A 101 -11.49 -3.29 1.68
N GLN A 102 -12.71 -2.87 1.37
CA GLN A 102 -13.54 -2.06 2.27
C GLN A 102 -15.00 -2.52 2.20
N SER A 103 -15.79 -2.12 3.19
CA SER A 103 -17.25 -2.27 3.17
C SER A 103 -17.86 -1.54 1.97
N LEU A 104 -19.09 -1.91 1.56
CA LEU A 104 -19.75 -1.22 0.45
C LEU A 104 -20.01 0.27 0.72
N VAL A 105 -20.20 0.66 1.99
CA VAL A 105 -20.36 2.08 2.39
C VAL A 105 -19.12 2.89 2.03
N ASN A 106 -17.94 2.30 2.20
CA ASN A 106 -16.65 2.91 1.90
C ASN A 106 -16.17 2.59 0.47
N SER A 107 -17.03 2.05 -0.40
CA SER A 107 -16.66 1.71 -1.78
C SER A 107 -16.11 2.87 -2.60
N PRO A 108 -16.50 4.15 -2.42
CA PRO A 108 -15.88 5.25 -3.16
C PRO A 108 -14.37 5.35 -2.95
N LEU A 109 -13.85 5.01 -1.77
CA LEU A 109 -12.41 4.99 -1.50
C LEU A 109 -11.71 3.89 -2.31
N VAL A 110 -12.30 2.70 -2.41
CA VAL A 110 -11.75 1.60 -3.22
C VAL A 110 -11.75 1.95 -4.69
N ILE A 111 -12.82 2.59 -5.19
CA ILE A 111 -12.87 3.07 -6.58
C ILE A 111 -11.82 4.15 -6.84
N PHE A 112 -11.65 5.10 -5.92
CA PHE A 112 -10.62 6.14 -6.03
C PHE A 112 -9.21 5.53 -6.10
N VAL A 113 -8.88 4.61 -5.19
CA VAL A 113 -7.58 3.92 -5.19
C VAL A 113 -7.41 3.09 -6.46
N PHE A 114 -8.47 2.43 -6.93
CA PHE A 114 -8.45 1.69 -8.19
C PHE A 114 -8.14 2.61 -9.38
N GLN A 115 -8.73 3.80 -9.46
CA GLN A 115 -8.45 4.74 -10.55
C GLN A 115 -6.95 5.08 -10.61
N ARG A 116 -6.32 5.32 -9.46
CA ARG A 116 -4.88 5.60 -9.35
C ARG A 116 -3.99 4.39 -9.63
N LEU A 117 -4.43 3.17 -9.29
CA LEU A 117 -3.66 1.94 -9.42
C LEU A 117 -4.07 1.06 -10.61
N SER A 118 -5.01 1.50 -11.46
CA SER A 118 -5.59 0.70 -12.55
C SER A 118 -4.56 0.21 -13.57
N HIS A 119 -3.45 0.94 -13.72
CA HIS A 119 -2.30 0.55 -14.53
C HIS A 119 -1.57 -0.71 -14.00
N LEU A 120 -1.78 -1.08 -12.73
CA LEU A 120 -1.27 -2.31 -12.12
C LEU A 120 -2.29 -3.45 -12.12
N CYS A 121 -3.58 -3.17 -12.34
CA CYS A 121 -4.68 -4.13 -12.18
C CYS A 121 -5.01 -4.87 -13.49
N SER A 122 -5.33 -6.17 -13.37
CA SER A 122 -5.84 -6.96 -14.51
C SER A 122 -7.35 -6.93 -14.67
N SER A 123 -8.05 -6.56 -13.61
CA SER A 123 -9.50 -6.62 -13.48
C SER A 123 -10.01 -5.39 -12.72
N TYR A 124 -11.29 -5.08 -12.89
CA TYR A 124 -12.00 -4.12 -12.05
C TYR A 124 -12.11 -4.64 -10.60
N PRO A 125 -12.35 -3.76 -9.60
CA PRO A 125 -12.66 -4.18 -8.25
C PRO A 125 -13.87 -5.12 -8.22
N ILE A 126 -13.81 -6.14 -7.38
CA ILE A 126 -14.84 -7.18 -7.29
C ILE A 126 -15.66 -7.03 -6.01
N ILE A 127 -16.95 -7.35 -6.08
CA ILE A 127 -17.79 -7.48 -4.90
C ILE A 127 -17.50 -8.84 -4.26
N THR A 128 -17.25 -8.83 -2.96
CA THR A 128 -17.01 -10.01 -2.13
C THR A 128 -18.07 -10.07 -1.04
N THR A 129 -18.47 -11.27 -0.66
CA THR A 129 -19.40 -11.48 0.47
C THR A 129 -18.72 -12.38 1.48
N THR A 130 -18.73 -11.97 2.75
CA THR A 130 -18.20 -12.74 3.87
C THR A 130 -19.34 -13.02 4.83
N THR A 131 -19.50 -14.27 5.27
CA THR A 131 -20.50 -14.66 6.27
C THR A 131 -19.83 -14.75 7.63
N LEU A 132 -20.30 -13.98 8.61
CA LEU A 132 -19.83 -14.01 10.00
C LEU A 132 -21.04 -14.19 10.90
N ASN A 133 -21.04 -15.23 11.74
CA ASN A 133 -22.13 -15.55 12.68
C ASN A 133 -23.52 -15.58 12.00
N GLY A 134 -23.61 -16.14 10.79
CA GLY A 134 -24.84 -16.20 9.99
C GLY A 134 -25.19 -14.92 9.22
N ASN A 135 -24.57 -13.78 9.54
CA ASN A 135 -24.79 -12.51 8.86
C ASN A 135 -23.89 -12.36 7.63
N LYS A 136 -24.46 -11.90 6.50
CA LYS A 136 -23.73 -11.66 5.25
C LYS A 136 -23.26 -10.21 5.17
N PHE A 137 -21.96 -10.01 5.06
CA PHE A 137 -21.32 -8.71 4.89
C PHE A 137 -20.78 -8.60 3.47
N LYS A 138 -21.28 -7.60 2.72
CA LYS A 138 -20.76 -7.28 1.39
C LYS A 138 -19.64 -6.26 1.48
N ALA A 139 -18.62 -6.48 0.69
CA ALA A 139 -17.43 -5.63 0.59
C ALA A 139 -17.01 -5.51 -0.88
N ILE A 140 -16.19 -4.52 -1.19
CA ILE A 140 -15.54 -4.37 -2.49
C ILE A 140 -14.04 -4.52 -2.29
N CYS A 141 -13.39 -5.27 -3.18
CA CYS A 141 -11.97 -5.58 -3.11
C CYS A 141 -11.31 -5.29 -4.45
N LEU A 142 -10.24 -4.50 -4.44
CA LEU A 142 -9.33 -4.35 -5.57
C LEU A 142 -8.07 -5.16 -5.30
N TYR A 143 -7.44 -5.65 -6.38
CA TYR A 143 -6.12 -6.25 -6.30
C TYR A 143 -5.32 -6.03 -7.58
N THR A 144 -4.00 -5.96 -7.45
CA THR A 144 -3.09 -5.78 -8.59
C THR A 144 -2.70 -7.12 -9.22
N ARG A 145 -1.97 -7.10 -10.35
CA ARG A 145 -1.12 -8.26 -10.69
C ARG A 145 0.03 -8.36 -9.67
N SER A 146 0.73 -9.50 -9.65
CA SER A 146 1.93 -9.65 -8.82
C SER A 146 3.15 -9.04 -9.54
N TYR A 147 3.83 -8.08 -8.91
CA TYR A 147 4.99 -7.36 -9.46
C TYR A 147 6.20 -7.40 -8.53
N PRO A 148 7.44 -7.39 -9.08
CA PRO A 148 8.66 -7.17 -8.30
C PRO A 148 8.72 -5.80 -7.60
N CYS A 149 8.20 -4.73 -8.21
CA CYS A 149 8.21 -3.40 -7.59
C CYS A 149 7.36 -3.32 -6.32
N LEU A 150 6.31 -4.15 -6.20
CA LEU A 150 5.51 -4.28 -4.98
C LEU A 150 6.23 -5.11 -3.90
N THR A 151 7.23 -5.90 -4.28
CA THR A 151 8.04 -6.68 -3.34
C THR A 151 8.97 -5.79 -2.53
N GLU A 152 9.35 -4.63 -3.04
CA GLU A 152 10.07 -3.62 -2.27
C GLU A 152 9.25 -3.17 -1.05
N PHE A 153 7.95 -2.88 -1.24
CA PHE A 153 7.04 -2.54 -0.14
C PHE A 153 6.80 -3.73 0.78
N TYR A 154 6.70 -4.96 0.25
CA TYR A 154 6.54 -6.14 1.10
C TYR A 154 7.69 -6.26 2.09
N ASN A 155 8.93 -6.07 1.64
CA ASN A 155 10.10 -6.16 2.52
C ASN A 155 10.16 -5.04 3.57
N LEU A 156 9.48 -3.90 3.35
CA LEU A 156 9.39 -2.81 4.31
C LEU A 156 8.32 -3.06 5.37
N PHE A 157 7.17 -3.64 5.00
CA PHE A 157 6.00 -3.79 5.87
C PHE A 157 5.81 -5.20 6.43
N TYR A 158 6.55 -6.21 5.94
CA TYR A 158 6.36 -7.60 6.34
C TYR A 158 7.67 -8.28 6.76
N PHE A 159 7.64 -8.94 7.91
CA PHE A 159 8.71 -9.81 8.38
C PHE A 159 8.12 -11.18 8.71
N LYS A 160 8.68 -12.24 8.12
CA LYS A 160 8.18 -13.62 8.26
C LYS A 160 6.69 -13.82 7.93
N GLY A 161 6.12 -12.95 7.09
CA GLY A 161 4.71 -13.02 6.70
C GLY A 161 3.76 -12.23 7.60
N GLU A 162 4.28 -11.67 8.70
CA GLU A 162 3.54 -10.81 9.59
C GLU A 162 3.81 -9.35 9.25
N LYS A 163 2.75 -8.55 9.30
CA LYS A 163 2.80 -7.11 9.02
C LYS A 163 3.34 -6.40 10.26
N PHE A 164 4.29 -5.50 10.07
CA PHE A 164 4.90 -4.70 11.14
C PHE A 164 5.05 -3.24 10.72
N VAL A 165 5.35 -2.37 11.69
CA VAL A 165 5.59 -0.96 11.43
C VAL A 165 7.01 -0.76 10.88
N PRO A 166 7.18 -0.22 9.66
CA PRO A 166 8.51 -0.03 9.08
C PRO A 166 9.38 0.89 9.93
N ILE A 167 10.68 0.56 10.06
CA ILE A 167 11.63 1.42 10.81
C ILE A 167 11.82 2.79 10.15
N ASP A 168 11.71 2.84 8.81
CA ASP A 168 11.82 4.06 8.02
C ASP A 168 10.50 4.87 7.98
N LEU A 169 9.51 4.52 8.82
CA LEU A 169 8.19 5.19 8.82
C LEU A 169 8.33 6.71 9.01
N TYR A 170 9.31 7.17 9.79
CA TYR A 170 9.57 8.61 9.99
C TYR A 170 9.81 9.33 8.65
N GLU A 171 10.54 8.73 7.72
CA GLU A 171 10.82 9.30 6.40
C GLU A 171 9.64 9.14 5.45
N MET A 172 8.91 8.04 5.56
CA MET A 172 7.80 7.71 4.67
C MET A 172 6.54 8.54 4.89
N ILE A 173 6.26 8.94 6.15
CA ILE A 173 4.99 9.59 6.48
C ILE A 173 4.99 11.07 6.06
N ASP A 174 4.08 11.45 5.19
CA ASP A 174 3.71 12.83 4.85
C ASP A 174 2.21 13.08 5.09
N PHE A 175 1.68 14.24 4.68
CA PHE A 175 0.25 14.53 4.83
C PHE A 175 -0.64 13.67 3.92
N GLU A 176 -0.15 13.21 2.77
CA GLU A 176 -0.90 12.30 1.90
C GLU A 176 -0.98 10.91 2.54
N PHE A 177 0.14 10.38 3.04
CA PHE A 177 0.20 9.14 3.79
C PHE A 177 -0.78 9.17 4.96
N LEU A 178 -0.73 10.22 5.79
CA LEU A 178 -1.60 10.35 6.95
C LEU A 178 -3.08 10.47 6.53
N ALA A 179 -3.38 11.15 5.42
CA ALA A 179 -4.73 11.23 4.89
C ALA A 179 -5.28 9.85 4.48
N PHE A 180 -4.52 9.05 3.75
CA PHE A 180 -4.97 7.70 3.37
C PHE A 180 -5.09 6.76 4.57
N TRP A 181 -4.21 6.89 5.56
CA TRP A 181 -4.34 6.15 6.81
C TRP A 181 -5.65 6.52 7.53
N ILE A 182 -5.94 7.81 7.72
CA ILE A 182 -7.19 8.27 8.37
C ILE A 182 -8.43 7.87 7.55
N MET A 183 -8.40 8.01 6.23
CA MET A 183 -9.54 7.62 5.38
C MET A 183 -9.87 6.14 5.51
N SER A 184 -8.86 5.28 5.62
CA SER A 184 -9.04 3.85 5.87
C SER A 184 -9.46 3.58 7.32
N ASP A 185 -8.57 3.85 8.28
CA ASP A 185 -8.64 3.31 9.65
C ASP A 185 -8.75 4.42 10.72
N GLY A 186 -9.18 5.61 10.32
CA GLY A 186 -9.49 6.71 11.26
C GLY A 186 -10.92 6.64 11.78
N THR A 187 -11.09 6.71 13.10
CA THR A 187 -12.40 6.83 13.75
C THR A 187 -12.54 8.18 14.44
N LYS A 188 -13.59 8.91 14.11
CA LYS A 188 -13.88 10.22 14.69
C LYS A 188 -14.25 10.08 16.18
N ALA A 189 -13.64 10.92 17.01
CA ALA A 189 -13.98 11.07 18.43
C ALA A 189 -14.29 12.55 18.73
N SER A 190 -15.51 12.97 18.43
CA SER A 190 -15.90 14.40 18.44
C SER A 190 -14.98 15.23 17.51
N ASN A 191 -14.13 16.11 18.04
CA ASN A 191 -13.14 16.87 17.27
C ASN A 191 -11.75 16.21 17.23
N ALA A 192 -11.57 15.10 17.94
CA ALA A 192 -10.37 14.29 17.96
C ALA A 192 -10.48 13.10 16.99
N MET A 193 -9.39 12.36 16.84
CA MET A 193 -9.28 11.22 15.93
C MET A 193 -8.64 10.04 16.64
N TYR A 194 -9.21 8.85 16.48
CA TYR A 194 -8.52 7.58 16.75
C TYR A 194 -7.95 7.03 15.45
N LEU A 195 -6.71 6.56 15.49
CA LEU A 195 -6.20 5.63 14.49
C LEU A 195 -6.36 4.22 15.06
N GLU A 196 -7.09 3.38 14.33
CA GLU A 196 -7.34 1.99 14.69
C GLU A 196 -6.07 1.16 14.42
N THR A 197 -5.26 0.97 15.46
CA THR A 197 -3.94 0.30 15.40
C THR A 197 -3.92 -1.02 16.17
N GLN A 198 -5.08 -1.67 16.34
CA GLN A 198 -5.23 -2.87 17.16
C GLN A 198 -4.44 -4.07 16.67
N SER A 199 -4.04 -4.06 15.39
CA SER A 199 -3.19 -5.09 14.78
C SER A 199 -1.71 -4.95 15.13
N PHE A 200 -1.29 -3.83 15.71
CA PHE A 200 0.09 -3.55 16.08
C PHE A 200 0.34 -3.76 17.57
N SER A 201 1.61 -4.00 17.93
CA SER A 201 2.00 -4.09 19.33
C SER A 201 1.97 -2.72 20.02
N ILE A 202 2.01 -2.72 21.35
CA ILE A 202 2.15 -1.49 22.14
C ILE A 202 3.45 -0.75 21.76
N ILE A 203 4.54 -1.49 21.55
CA ILE A 203 5.85 -0.93 21.18
C ILE A 203 5.75 -0.21 19.82
N ASP A 204 5.11 -0.86 18.85
CA ASP A 204 4.85 -0.27 17.53
C ASP A 204 4.00 1.00 17.63
N CYS A 205 2.94 0.98 18.45
CA CYS A 205 2.08 2.14 18.65
C CYS A 205 2.83 3.30 19.32
N VAL A 206 3.70 3.03 20.31
CA VAL A 206 4.55 4.03 20.94
C VAL A 206 5.56 4.62 19.95
N PHE A 207 6.14 3.78 19.07
CA PHE A 207 7.01 4.24 17.98
C PHE A 207 6.26 5.14 16.99
N ILE A 208 5.05 4.79 16.59
CA ILE A 208 4.21 5.67 15.76
C ILE A 208 3.95 7.00 16.47
N ILE A 209 3.57 6.96 17.75
CA ILE A 209 3.29 8.17 18.54
C ILE A 209 4.51 9.09 18.58
N SER A 210 5.72 8.55 18.80
CA SER A 210 6.94 9.37 18.82
C SER A 210 7.18 10.06 17.47
N ILE A 211 6.97 9.35 16.35
CA ILE A 211 7.05 9.94 15.01
C ILE A 211 6.04 11.09 14.84
N LEU A 212 4.78 10.88 15.23
CA LEU A 212 3.73 11.90 15.10
C LEU A 212 4.02 13.15 15.95
N ILE A 213 4.56 12.97 17.15
CA ILE A 213 5.00 14.06 18.02
C ILE A 213 6.17 14.80 17.38
N HIS A 214 7.25 14.10 16.99
CA HIS A 214 8.46 14.76 16.50
C HIS A 214 8.29 15.41 15.13
N LYS A 215 7.54 14.79 14.21
CA LYS A 215 7.39 15.28 12.84
C LYS A 215 6.31 16.34 12.68
N TYR A 216 5.23 16.23 13.44
CA TYR A 216 4.05 17.08 13.26
C TYR A 216 3.63 17.86 14.51
N ASN A 217 4.35 17.70 15.63
CA ASN A 217 4.02 18.30 16.92
C ASN A 217 2.58 17.98 17.34
N PHE A 218 2.18 16.71 17.17
CA PHE A 218 0.88 16.24 17.63
C PHE A 218 0.89 16.00 19.13
N ILE A 219 -0.24 16.30 19.75
CA ILE A 219 -0.60 15.78 21.06
C ILE A 219 -1.34 14.46 20.80
N CYS A 220 -0.61 13.36 20.95
CA CYS A 220 -1.12 11.99 20.81
C CYS A 220 -0.96 11.20 22.10
N ASN A 221 -1.86 10.26 22.37
CA ASN A 221 -1.76 9.34 23.50
C ASN A 221 -2.09 7.91 23.06
N LEU A 222 -1.49 6.93 23.74
CA LEU A 222 -1.87 5.54 23.61
C LEU A 222 -3.13 5.28 24.43
N HIS A 223 -4.19 4.81 23.78
CA HIS A 223 -5.44 4.39 24.41
C HIS A 223 -5.64 2.89 24.20
N MET A 224 -6.47 2.26 25.04
CA MET A 224 -6.85 0.86 24.90
C MET A 224 -8.34 0.76 24.58
N GLN A 225 -8.67 0.14 23.45
CA GLN A 225 -10.03 -0.21 23.08
C GLN A 225 -10.16 -1.73 23.01
N ARG A 226 -11.07 -2.32 23.79
CA ARG A 226 -11.24 -3.79 23.87
C ARG A 226 -9.93 -4.53 24.15
N ASN A 227 -9.12 -3.98 25.06
CA ASN A 227 -7.78 -4.49 25.41
C ASN A 227 -6.77 -4.52 24.24
N GLN A 228 -7.00 -3.75 23.18
CA GLN A 228 -6.08 -3.60 22.05
C GLN A 228 -5.61 -2.14 21.92
N PRO A 229 -4.36 -1.89 21.50
CA PRO A 229 -3.80 -0.55 21.45
C PRO A 229 -4.40 0.27 20.30
N THR A 230 -4.70 1.53 20.58
CA THR A 230 -5.21 2.53 19.63
C THR A 230 -4.51 3.85 19.87
N ILE A 231 -4.33 4.64 18.81
CA ILE A 231 -3.66 5.94 18.92
C ILE A 231 -4.72 7.03 18.92
N TYR A 232 -4.81 7.77 20.02
CA TYR A 232 -5.64 8.97 20.11
C TYR A 232 -4.85 10.19 19.66
N ILE A 233 -5.41 10.98 18.74
CA ILE A 233 -4.88 12.28 18.30
C ILE A 233 -5.85 13.36 18.77
N SER A 234 -5.34 14.31 19.56
CA SER A 234 -6.17 15.35 20.16
C SER A 234 -6.85 16.26 19.13
N ALA A 235 -7.96 16.87 19.53
CA ALA A 235 -8.69 17.83 18.71
C ALA A 235 -7.83 19.04 18.27
N ASN A 236 -6.93 19.49 19.15
CA ASN A 236 -6.02 20.59 18.84
C ASN A 236 -5.05 20.21 17.72
N SER A 237 -4.54 18.98 17.71
CA SER A 237 -3.66 18.49 16.65
C SER A 237 -4.41 18.35 15.34
N MET A 238 -5.62 17.76 15.37
CA MET A 238 -6.46 17.61 14.18
C MET A 238 -6.82 18.97 13.56
N LYS A 239 -7.16 19.97 14.38
CA LYS A 239 -7.45 21.34 13.92
C LYS A 239 -6.26 21.97 13.17
N LYS A 240 -5.02 21.76 13.65
CA LYS A 240 -3.80 22.34 13.04
C LYS A 240 -3.49 21.76 11.66
N ILE A 241 -3.79 20.48 11.42
CA ILE A 241 -3.42 19.78 10.17
C ILE A 241 -4.55 19.65 9.17
N LYS A 242 -5.80 19.91 9.58
CA LYS A 242 -6.99 19.71 8.75
C LYS A 242 -6.86 20.30 7.34
N ALA A 243 -6.36 21.54 7.23
CA ALA A 243 -6.14 22.20 5.95
C ALA A 243 -5.05 21.54 5.08
N LYS A 244 -4.05 20.90 5.70
CA LYS A 244 -2.97 20.18 5.00
C LYS A 244 -3.39 18.78 4.56
N LEU A 245 -4.31 18.15 5.29
CA LEU A 245 -4.90 16.85 4.93
C LEU A 245 -5.95 16.98 3.83
N PHE A 246 -6.76 18.04 3.87
CA PHE A 246 -7.91 18.26 2.99
C PHE A 246 -7.65 17.99 1.50
N PRO A 247 -6.53 18.43 0.88
CA PRO A 247 -6.25 18.20 -0.54
C PRO A 247 -6.16 16.72 -0.95
N PHE A 248 -5.92 15.82 0.00
CA PHE A 248 -5.76 14.38 -0.23
C PHE A 248 -7.02 13.58 0.12
N PHE A 249 -8.02 14.21 0.73
CA PHE A 249 -9.26 13.53 1.11
C PHE A 249 -10.23 13.44 -0.07
N ILE A 250 -10.87 12.28 -0.19
CA ILE A 250 -11.99 12.13 -1.13
C ILE A 250 -13.27 12.71 -0.53
N PRO A 251 -14.20 13.23 -1.35
CA PRO A 251 -15.43 13.86 -0.87
C PRO A 251 -16.22 12.98 0.11
N SER A 252 -16.34 11.68 -0.16
CA SER A 252 -17.10 10.75 0.69
C SER A 252 -16.47 10.48 2.06
N MET A 253 -15.22 10.90 2.30
CA MET A 253 -14.49 10.69 3.56
C MET A 253 -14.26 11.99 4.34
N LEU A 254 -14.75 13.13 3.83
CA LEU A 254 -14.59 14.44 4.48
C LEU A 254 -15.22 14.51 5.87
N TYR A 255 -16.26 13.70 6.12
CA TYR A 255 -16.90 13.59 7.44
C TYR A 255 -15.90 13.22 8.55
N LYS A 256 -14.82 12.50 8.24
CA LYS A 256 -13.74 12.16 9.19
C LYS A 256 -12.92 13.39 9.62
N LEU A 257 -12.92 14.46 8.83
CA LEU A 257 -12.29 15.74 9.15
C LEU A 257 -13.25 16.78 9.72
N ASN A 258 -14.52 16.44 9.98
CA ASN A 258 -15.58 17.40 10.33
C ASN A 258 -15.78 18.44 9.22
N LEU A 259 -15.87 17.97 7.97
CA LEU A 259 -16.21 18.74 6.78
C LEU A 259 -17.35 18.07 6.04
#